data_AF-A0A961P2Y9-F1
#
_entry.id   AF-A0A961P2Y9-F1
#
_cell.length_a   1.000
_cell.length_b   1.000
_cell.length_c   1.000
_cell.angle_alpha   90.00
_cell.angle_beta   90.00
_cell.angle_gamma   90.00
#
_symmetry.space_group_name_H-M   'P 1'
#
loop_
_entity.id
_entity.type
_entity.pdbx_description
1 polymer ?
#
loop_
_entity_poly.entity_id
_entity_poly.type
_entity_poly.pdbx_seq_one_letter_code
_entity_poly.pdbx_strand_id
1 'polypeptide(L)'
;AARREALEALVADLQSSLDERETSLAQVLAQLERGNASMLDALKQIREKDATLSETEATLAARETSLAEMLAQLEDQRTSGESFADQIAALEAKLTDEEKARLAEAAAAAALRAQLDEVNANLSAEEQTRLAEQAAAEALRQRLAEAETALTEEEKARIAEAAAAEALRKRLEEADTELTAMTLSLEAARKEAEDTLTLLAAAEAANKDLNDKLAAALLENQTLSAATGDEATLREQLAAALAAKLAAETGAEDALTEAERQAALLATASAALETEKAASTEAQRQVALLNEQVNALRTQLGQLQALLDDYETRDAASQVQIEKLGSDLNAALAR
;
A
#
# COMPACT_ATOMS: atom_id res chain seq x y z
N ALA A 1 49.74 -149.76 124.54
CA ALA A 1 48.54 -149.38 123.77
C ALA A 1 48.28 -147.87 123.86
N ALA A 2 47.92 -147.31 125.03
CA ALA A 2 47.48 -145.91 125.18
C ALA A 2 48.47 -144.78 124.76
N ARG A 3 49.80 -145.00 124.82
CA ARG A 3 50.80 -143.96 124.50
C ARG A 3 51.04 -143.75 122.99
N ARG A 4 50.67 -144.73 122.16
CA ARG A 4 50.80 -144.66 120.70
C ARG A 4 49.62 -143.90 120.10
N GLU A 5 48.44 -144.11 120.65
CA GLU A 5 47.17 -143.42 120.31
C GLU A 5 47.24 -141.91 120.59
N ALA A 6 47.87 -141.48 121.70
CA ALA A 6 48.02 -140.06 122.04
C ALA A 6 49.01 -139.31 121.13
N LEU A 7 50.06 -139.98 120.64
CA LEU A 7 50.99 -139.41 119.67
C LEU A 7 50.38 -139.35 118.27
N GLU A 8 49.58 -140.35 117.88
CA GLU A 8 48.80 -140.31 116.64
C GLU A 8 47.76 -139.17 116.67
N ALA A 9 47.12 -138.90 117.82
CA ALA A 9 46.20 -137.78 117.98
C ALA A 9 46.88 -136.40 117.90
N LEU A 10 48.06 -136.22 118.51
CA LEU A 10 48.81 -134.96 118.43
C LEU A 10 49.36 -134.71 117.02
N VAL A 11 49.80 -135.77 116.33
CA VAL A 11 50.23 -135.69 114.93
C VAL A 11 49.04 -135.31 114.05
N ALA A 12 47.85 -135.88 114.29
CA ALA A 12 46.64 -135.52 113.56
C ALA A 12 46.18 -134.07 113.80
N ASP A 13 46.30 -133.56 115.03
CA ASP A 13 45.92 -132.18 115.39
C ASP A 13 46.92 -131.16 114.82
N LEU A 14 48.22 -131.46 114.87
CA LEU A 14 49.25 -130.63 114.23
C LEU A 14 49.11 -130.66 112.70
N GLN A 15 48.75 -131.81 112.12
CA GLN A 15 48.41 -131.90 110.70
C GLN A 15 47.17 -131.05 110.38
N SER A 16 46.11 -131.13 111.19
CA SER A 16 44.91 -130.31 111.03
C SER A 16 45.20 -128.81 111.14
N SER A 17 46.03 -128.39 112.10
CA SER A 17 46.44 -126.98 112.24
C SER A 17 47.33 -126.50 111.10
N LEU A 18 48.18 -127.37 110.56
CA LEU A 18 49.00 -127.07 109.38
C LEU A 18 48.10 -126.91 108.16
N ASP A 19 47.15 -127.83 107.95
CA ASP A 19 46.19 -127.81 106.85
C ASP A 19 45.27 -126.57 106.92
N GLU A 20 44.82 -126.18 108.11
CA GLU A 20 44.06 -124.94 108.32
C GLU A 20 44.87 -123.69 108.00
N ARG A 21 46.15 -123.65 108.41
CA ARG A 21 47.04 -122.52 108.08
C ARG A 21 47.38 -122.47 106.60
N GLU A 22 47.63 -123.61 105.97
CA GLU A 22 47.84 -123.70 104.52
C GLU A 22 46.58 -123.23 103.77
N THR A 23 45.40 -123.60 104.25
CA THR A 23 44.12 -123.15 103.71
C THR A 23 43.94 -121.64 103.88
N SER A 24 44.25 -121.07 105.06
CA SER A 24 44.17 -119.64 105.32
C SER A 24 45.17 -118.83 104.49
N LEU A 25 46.39 -119.32 104.36
CA LEU A 25 47.45 -118.67 103.59
C LEU A 25 47.12 -118.72 102.09
N ALA A 26 46.58 -119.84 101.59
CA ALA A 26 46.02 -119.95 100.25
C ALA A 26 44.84 -118.99 100.01
N GLN A 27 43.97 -118.80 101.00
CA GLN A 27 42.86 -117.84 100.92
C GLN A 27 43.35 -116.38 100.87
N VAL A 28 44.34 -116.01 101.70
CA VAL A 28 44.94 -114.67 101.70
C VAL A 28 45.69 -114.41 100.40
N LEU A 29 46.46 -115.38 99.90
CA LEU A 29 47.11 -115.29 98.58
C LEU A 29 46.07 -115.13 97.47
N ALA A 30 44.99 -115.91 97.47
CA ALA A 30 43.91 -115.78 96.49
C ALA A 30 43.15 -114.45 96.61
N GLN A 31 43.07 -113.83 97.79
CA GLN A 31 42.53 -112.48 97.99
C GLN A 31 43.50 -111.41 97.47
N LEU A 32 44.80 -111.55 97.73
CA LEU A 32 45.83 -110.64 97.25
C LEU A 32 45.95 -110.71 95.72
N GLU A 33 45.88 -111.90 95.14
CA GLU A 33 45.85 -112.11 93.69
C GLU A 33 44.59 -111.49 93.06
N ARG A 34 43.41 -111.68 93.67
CA ARG A 34 42.18 -111.00 93.23
C ARG A 34 42.27 -109.48 93.36
N GLY A 35 42.84 -108.97 94.44
CA GLY A 35 43.07 -107.54 94.65
C GLY A 35 44.06 -106.95 93.64
N ASN A 36 45.16 -107.65 93.38
CA ASN A 36 46.14 -107.26 92.36
C ASN A 36 45.52 -107.28 90.96
N ALA A 37 44.73 -108.30 90.62
CA ALA A 37 44.01 -108.36 89.35
C ALA A 37 43.03 -107.18 89.20
N SER A 38 42.24 -106.89 90.24
CA SER A 38 41.33 -105.74 90.26
C SER A 38 42.04 -104.40 90.15
N MET A 39 43.20 -104.23 90.80
CA MET A 39 44.00 -103.02 90.70
C MET A 39 44.61 -102.86 89.30
N LEU A 40 45.06 -103.97 88.69
CA LEU A 40 45.61 -103.97 87.35
C LEU A 40 44.53 -103.60 86.31
N ASP A 41 43.31 -104.08 86.50
CA ASP A 41 42.16 -103.68 85.66
C ASP A 41 41.73 -102.23 85.91
N ALA A 42 41.75 -101.73 87.15
CA ALA A 42 41.51 -100.31 87.43
C ALA A 42 42.58 -99.41 86.78
N LEU A 43 43.85 -99.82 86.82
CA LEU A 43 44.94 -99.11 86.14
C LEU A 43 44.79 -99.12 84.63
N LYS A 44 44.28 -100.22 84.02
CA LYS A 44 43.93 -100.23 82.59
C LYS A 44 42.81 -99.24 82.30
N GLN A 45 41.72 -99.26 83.09
CA GLN A 45 40.60 -98.34 82.91
C GLN A 45 41.00 -96.87 83.08
N ILE A 46 41.91 -96.55 84.02
CA ILE A 46 42.46 -95.19 84.18
C ILE A 46 43.26 -94.81 82.94
N ARG A 47 44.16 -95.67 82.46
CA ARG A 47 44.93 -95.38 81.23
C ARG A 47 44.03 -95.20 80.00
N GLU A 48 42.99 -96.02 79.88
CA GLU A 48 41.98 -95.88 78.82
C GLU A 48 41.24 -94.54 78.95
N LYS A 49 40.81 -94.17 80.15
CA LYS A 49 40.16 -92.87 80.41
C LYS A 49 41.10 -91.69 80.15
N ASP A 50 42.35 -91.74 80.58
CA ASP A 50 43.36 -90.71 80.32
C ASP A 50 43.65 -90.57 78.83
N ALA A 51 43.68 -91.69 78.09
CA ALA A 51 43.80 -91.66 76.64
C ALA A 51 42.57 -90.99 75.99
N THR A 52 41.35 -91.34 76.42
CA THR A 52 40.14 -90.68 75.90
C THR A 52 40.06 -89.20 76.30
N LEU A 53 40.52 -88.84 77.49
CA LEU A 53 40.55 -87.45 77.95
C LEU A 53 41.52 -86.64 77.10
N SER A 54 42.75 -87.14 76.89
CA SER A 54 43.74 -86.51 76.02
C SER A 54 43.24 -86.36 74.58
N GLU A 55 42.52 -87.36 74.06
CA GLU A 55 41.87 -87.27 72.75
C GLU A 55 40.79 -86.18 72.73
N THR A 56 39.91 -86.13 73.75
CA THR A 56 38.88 -85.08 73.83
C THR A 56 39.48 -83.69 73.97
N GLU A 57 40.53 -83.51 74.77
CA GLU A 57 41.26 -82.25 74.92
C GLU A 57 41.89 -81.80 73.59
N ALA A 58 42.49 -82.73 72.84
CA ALA A 58 43.01 -82.44 71.50
C ALA A 58 41.89 -82.02 70.53
N THR A 59 40.74 -82.70 70.54
CA THR A 59 39.59 -82.32 69.70
C THR A 59 38.97 -80.98 70.10
N LEU A 60 38.95 -80.66 71.40
CA LEU A 60 38.47 -79.38 71.91
C LEU A 60 39.41 -78.25 71.48
N ALA A 61 40.72 -78.42 71.64
CA ALA A 61 41.72 -77.45 71.19
C ALA A 61 41.63 -77.20 69.67
N ALA A 62 41.43 -78.25 68.87
CA ALA A 62 41.22 -78.13 67.43
C ALA A 62 39.93 -77.36 67.08
N ARG A 63 38.84 -77.61 67.81
CA ARG A 63 37.58 -76.85 67.66
C ARG A 63 37.71 -75.40 68.09
N GLU A 64 38.41 -75.11 69.19
CA GLU A 64 38.69 -73.75 69.65
C GLU A 64 39.49 -72.96 68.60
N THR A 65 40.47 -73.62 67.98
CA THR A 65 41.24 -73.02 66.87
C THR A 65 40.35 -72.73 65.68
N SER A 66 39.53 -73.70 65.25
CA SER A 66 38.61 -73.52 64.13
C SER A 66 37.54 -72.44 64.40
N LEU A 67 37.04 -72.33 65.64
CA LEU A 67 36.13 -71.27 66.04
C LEU A 67 36.80 -69.90 66.03
N ALA A 68 38.05 -69.79 66.49
CA ALA A 68 38.81 -68.55 66.42
C ALA A 68 39.05 -68.10 64.97
N GLU A 69 39.36 -69.04 64.07
CA GLU A 69 39.49 -68.77 62.64
C GLU A 69 38.17 -68.31 62.01
N MET A 70 37.06 -68.98 62.31
CA MET A 70 35.73 -68.56 61.82
C MET A 70 35.32 -67.18 62.35
N LEU A 71 35.61 -66.87 63.62
CA LEU A 71 35.34 -65.55 64.20
C LEU A 71 36.20 -64.46 63.54
N ALA A 72 37.47 -64.73 63.27
CA ALA A 72 38.34 -63.82 62.54
C ALA A 72 37.84 -63.59 61.11
N GLN A 73 37.40 -64.65 60.42
CA GLN A 73 36.82 -64.55 59.08
C GLN A 73 35.50 -63.76 59.07
N LEU A 74 34.63 -63.96 60.07
CA LEU A 74 33.40 -63.20 60.21
C LEU A 74 33.66 -61.72 60.49
N GLU A 75 34.68 -61.39 61.28
CA GLU A 75 35.06 -59.99 61.53
C GLU A 75 35.66 -59.33 60.28
N ASP A 76 36.48 -60.05 59.51
CA ASP A 76 36.99 -59.58 58.21
C ASP A 76 35.86 -59.36 57.18
N GLN A 77 34.87 -60.27 57.15
CA GLN A 77 33.68 -60.09 56.33
C GLN A 77 32.81 -58.92 56.80
N ARG A 78 32.68 -58.73 58.11
CA ARG A 78 31.93 -57.61 58.70
C ARG A 78 32.55 -56.27 58.32
N THR A 79 33.86 -56.13 58.48
CA THR A 79 34.60 -54.92 58.10
C THR A 79 34.60 -54.68 56.59
N SER A 80 34.71 -55.73 55.78
CA SER A 80 34.53 -55.64 54.32
C SER A 80 33.11 -55.19 53.95
N GLY A 81 32.08 -55.71 54.64
CA GLY A 81 30.69 -55.32 54.47
C GLY A 81 30.42 -53.87 54.84
N GLU A 82 31.01 -53.37 55.93
CA GLU A 82 30.97 -51.95 56.32
C GLU A 82 31.63 -51.06 55.26
N SER A 83 32.80 -51.44 54.74
CA SER A 83 33.47 -50.72 53.66
C SER A 83 32.64 -50.67 52.37
N PHE A 84 31.99 -51.78 51.99
CA PHE A 84 31.08 -51.78 50.85
C PHE A 84 29.84 -50.92 51.08
N ALA A 85 29.27 -50.93 52.29
CA ALA A 85 28.13 -50.09 52.65
C ALA A 85 28.48 -48.60 52.53
N ASP A 86 29.65 -48.19 53.03
CA ASP A 86 30.15 -46.81 52.90
C ASP A 86 30.39 -46.42 51.43
N GLN A 87 30.95 -47.32 50.62
CA GLN A 87 31.15 -47.10 49.18
C GLN A 87 29.82 -46.95 48.43
N ILE A 88 28.82 -47.77 48.75
CA ILE A 88 27.48 -47.68 48.16
C ILE A 88 26.83 -46.35 48.54
N ALA A 89 26.86 -45.96 49.81
CA ALA A 89 26.29 -44.68 50.26
C ALA A 89 26.97 -43.48 49.59
N ALA A 90 28.29 -43.52 49.40
CA ALA A 90 29.03 -42.49 48.69
C ALA A 90 28.69 -42.42 47.19
N LEU A 91 28.49 -43.57 46.54
CA LEU A 91 28.08 -43.63 45.14
C LEU A 91 26.63 -43.16 44.94
N GLU A 92 25.72 -43.54 45.84
CA GLU A 92 24.33 -43.07 45.82
C GLU A 92 24.27 -41.55 46.00
N ALA A 93 25.02 -40.98 46.93
CA ALA A 93 25.11 -39.54 47.10
C ALA A 93 25.60 -38.84 45.81
N LYS A 94 26.68 -39.34 45.20
CA LYS A 94 27.20 -38.80 43.93
C LYS A 94 26.18 -38.90 42.80
N LEU A 95 25.51 -40.03 42.65
CA LEU A 95 24.49 -40.22 41.61
C LEU A 95 23.33 -39.24 41.80
N THR A 96 22.88 -39.03 43.04
CA THR A 96 21.80 -38.06 43.32
C THR A 96 22.21 -36.62 43.01
N ASP A 97 23.48 -36.25 43.25
CA ASP A 97 23.98 -34.92 42.93
C ASP A 97 24.17 -34.73 41.41
N GLU A 98 24.61 -35.77 40.70
CA GLU A 98 24.71 -35.76 39.24
C GLU A 98 23.33 -35.69 38.56
N GLU A 99 22.34 -36.42 39.08
CA GLU A 99 20.95 -36.32 38.62
C GLU A 99 20.38 -34.91 38.82
N LYS A 100 20.62 -34.27 39.98
CA LYS A 100 20.23 -32.88 40.23
C LYS A 100 20.91 -31.93 39.23
N ALA A 101 22.21 -32.10 38.98
CA ALA A 101 22.95 -31.28 38.03
C ALA A 101 22.40 -31.43 36.60
N ARG A 102 22.12 -32.67 36.17
CA ARG A 102 21.54 -32.96 34.86
C ARG A 102 20.13 -32.37 34.69
N LEU A 103 19.30 -32.41 35.74
CA LEU A 103 17.98 -31.79 35.74
C LEU A 103 18.08 -30.26 35.65
N ALA A 104 19.03 -29.65 36.38
CA ALA A 104 19.27 -28.22 36.31
C ALA A 104 19.76 -27.78 34.91
N GLU A 105 20.66 -28.55 34.29
CA GLU A 105 21.12 -28.30 32.91
C GLU A 105 19.99 -28.45 31.90
N ALA A 106 19.16 -29.50 32.02
CA ALA A 106 17.99 -29.69 31.16
C ALA A 106 16.98 -28.53 31.28
N ALA A 107 16.76 -28.04 32.51
CA ALA A 107 15.91 -26.87 32.75
C ALA A 107 16.51 -25.60 32.13
N ALA A 108 17.82 -25.38 32.26
CA ALA A 108 18.51 -24.25 31.63
C ALA A 108 18.45 -24.32 30.10
N ALA A 109 18.64 -25.50 29.51
CA ALA A 109 18.53 -25.71 28.08
C ALA A 109 17.09 -25.49 27.57
N ALA A 110 16.08 -25.90 28.33
CA ALA A 110 14.68 -25.63 28.02
C ALA A 110 14.36 -24.13 28.07
N ALA A 111 14.87 -23.41 29.08
CA ALA A 111 14.72 -21.97 29.18
C ALA A 111 15.38 -21.23 28.01
N LEU A 112 16.58 -21.64 27.61
CA LEU A 112 17.27 -21.05 26.45
C LEU A 112 16.52 -21.31 25.14
N ARG A 113 15.96 -22.51 24.95
CA ARG A 113 15.11 -22.82 23.79
C ARG A 113 13.87 -21.93 23.74
N ALA A 114 13.19 -21.75 24.88
CA ALA A 114 12.03 -20.87 24.97
C ALA A 114 12.39 -19.40 24.61
N GLN A 115 13.55 -18.91 25.09
CA GLN A 115 14.04 -17.58 24.71
C GLN A 115 14.37 -17.46 23.21
N LEU A 116 14.97 -18.49 22.61
CA LEU A 116 15.24 -18.51 21.18
C LEU A 116 13.95 -18.53 20.35
N ASP A 117 12.95 -19.30 20.77
CA ASP A 117 11.65 -19.33 20.10
C ASP A 117 10.94 -17.96 20.18
N GLU A 118 11.02 -17.28 21.33
CA GLU A 118 10.49 -15.92 21.50
C GLU A 118 11.23 -14.91 20.62
N VAL A 119 12.56 -14.93 20.59
CA VAL A 119 13.36 -14.05 19.74
C VAL A 119 13.07 -14.30 18.26
N ASN A 120 12.97 -15.57 17.84
CA ASN A 120 12.62 -15.93 16.47
C ASN A 120 11.21 -15.46 16.10
N ALA A 121 10.24 -15.58 17.02
CA ALA A 121 8.89 -15.07 16.82
C ALA A 121 8.89 -13.54 16.64
N ASN A 122 9.60 -12.82 17.52
CA ASN A 122 9.74 -11.37 17.43
C ASN A 122 10.42 -10.92 16.14
N LEU A 123 11.51 -11.60 15.73
CA LEU A 123 12.21 -11.31 14.49
C LEU A 123 11.30 -11.54 13.27
N SER A 124 10.54 -12.64 13.26
CA SER A 124 9.61 -12.93 12.17
C SER A 124 8.47 -11.92 12.07
N ALA A 125 7.97 -11.43 13.22
CA ALA A 125 6.95 -10.39 13.27
C ALA A 125 7.48 -9.02 12.78
N GLU A 126 8.71 -8.68 13.16
CA GLU A 126 9.41 -7.48 12.70
C GLU A 126 9.66 -7.54 11.19
N GLU A 127 10.11 -8.67 10.67
CA GLU A 127 10.30 -8.87 9.22
C GLU A 127 9.00 -8.73 8.44
N GLN A 128 7.88 -9.26 8.95
CA GLN A 128 6.57 -9.06 8.35
C GLN A 128 6.14 -7.58 8.35
N THR A 129 6.40 -6.87 9.45
CA THR A 129 6.11 -5.43 9.57
C THR A 129 6.93 -4.64 8.56
N ARG A 130 8.24 -4.90 8.46
CA ARG A 130 9.13 -4.25 7.50
C ARG A 130 8.72 -4.50 6.05
N LEU A 131 8.32 -5.73 5.71
CA LEU A 131 7.82 -6.06 4.36
C LEU A 131 6.51 -5.32 4.05
N ALA A 132 5.60 -5.22 5.02
CA ALA A 132 4.37 -4.47 4.87
C ALA A 132 4.62 -2.96 4.69
N GLU A 133 5.58 -2.40 5.44
CA GLU A 133 6.00 -0.99 5.30
C GLU A 133 6.65 -0.72 3.95
N GLN A 134 7.52 -1.61 3.47
CA GLN A 134 8.11 -1.52 2.12
C GLN A 134 7.04 -1.54 1.03
N ALA A 135 6.07 -2.45 1.12
CA ALA A 135 4.96 -2.52 0.18
C ALA A 135 4.09 -1.24 0.20
N ALA A 136 3.84 -0.68 1.40
CA ALA A 136 3.12 0.58 1.54
C ALA A 136 3.90 1.77 0.95
N ALA A 137 5.21 1.83 1.16
CA ALA A 137 6.07 2.87 0.59
C ALA A 137 6.15 2.77 -0.94
N GLU A 138 6.19 1.56 -1.50
CA GLU A 138 6.16 1.34 -2.95
C GLU A 138 4.81 1.76 -3.55
N ALA A 139 3.70 1.42 -2.90
CA ALA A 139 2.37 1.87 -3.32
C ALA A 139 2.24 3.40 -3.28
N LEU A 140 2.78 4.06 -2.26
CA LEU A 140 2.81 5.53 -2.18
C LEU A 140 3.67 6.14 -3.29
N ARG A 141 4.83 5.57 -3.61
CA ARG A 141 5.68 6.00 -4.74
C ARG A 141 4.97 5.87 -6.09
N GLN A 142 4.26 4.77 -6.32
CA GLN A 142 3.49 4.57 -7.54
C GLN A 142 2.38 5.63 -7.67
N ARG A 143 1.61 5.85 -6.60
CA ARG A 143 0.57 6.88 -6.57
C ARG A 143 1.12 8.30 -6.77
N LEU A 144 2.29 8.60 -6.23
CA LEU A 144 2.97 9.88 -6.44
C LEU A 144 3.35 10.04 -7.92
N ALA A 145 3.98 9.04 -8.53
CA ALA A 145 4.38 9.07 -9.93
C ALA A 145 3.19 9.18 -10.89
N GLU A 146 2.09 8.47 -10.60
CA GLU A 146 0.83 8.59 -11.34
C GLU A 146 0.24 9.99 -11.23
N ALA A 147 0.22 10.58 -10.04
CA ALA A 147 -0.27 11.93 -9.81
C ALA A 147 0.59 12.99 -10.52
N GLU A 148 1.92 12.87 -10.48
CA GLU A 148 2.85 13.76 -11.20
C GLU A 148 2.65 13.68 -12.72
N THR A 149 2.45 12.47 -13.25
CA THR A 149 2.17 12.26 -14.68
C THR A 149 0.84 12.89 -15.08
N ALA A 150 -0.21 12.69 -14.27
CA ALA A 150 -1.52 13.30 -14.51
C ALA A 150 -1.45 14.82 -14.48
N LEU A 151 -0.73 15.42 -13.52
CA LEU A 151 -0.52 16.87 -13.43
C LEU A 151 0.19 17.40 -14.68
N THR A 152 1.24 16.71 -15.14
CA THR A 152 2.00 17.12 -16.34
C THR A 152 1.12 17.11 -17.60
N GLU A 153 0.25 16.11 -17.77
CA GLU A 153 -0.68 16.07 -18.90
C GLU A 153 -1.78 17.13 -18.78
N GLU A 154 -2.28 17.41 -17.57
CA GLU A 154 -3.24 18.47 -17.31
C GLU A 154 -2.65 19.87 -17.59
N GLU A 155 -1.39 20.11 -17.20
CA GLU A 155 -0.68 21.36 -17.53
C GLU A 155 -0.54 21.58 -19.03
N LYS A 156 -0.24 20.52 -19.80
CA LYS A 156 -0.21 20.59 -21.26
C LYS A 156 -1.58 20.94 -21.82
N ALA A 157 -2.65 20.33 -21.30
CA ALA A 157 -4.01 20.64 -21.70
C ALA A 157 -4.38 22.10 -21.38
N ARG A 158 -4.02 22.60 -20.19
CA ARG A 158 -4.20 24.01 -19.79
C ARG A 158 -3.50 24.98 -20.74
N ILE A 159 -2.25 24.69 -21.11
CA ILE A 159 -1.50 25.54 -22.06
C ILE A 159 -2.17 25.54 -23.44
N ALA A 160 -2.63 24.38 -23.92
CA ALA A 160 -3.32 24.28 -25.19
C ALA A 160 -4.65 25.07 -25.17
N GLU A 161 -5.42 24.96 -24.09
CA GLU A 161 -6.68 25.68 -23.90
C GLU A 161 -6.46 27.20 -23.79
N ALA A 162 -5.40 27.63 -23.10
CA ALA A 162 -5.02 29.04 -23.01
C ALA A 162 -4.63 29.61 -24.38
N ALA A 163 -3.88 28.86 -25.18
CA ALA A 163 -3.53 29.24 -26.55
C ALA A 163 -4.78 29.32 -27.46
N ALA A 164 -5.74 28.40 -27.30
CA ALA A 164 -7.01 28.44 -28.01
C ALA A 164 -7.84 29.68 -27.62
N ALA A 165 -7.90 30.00 -26.33
CA ALA A 165 -8.57 31.19 -25.82
C ALA A 165 -7.93 32.47 -26.36
N GLU A 166 -6.60 32.56 -26.41
CA GLU A 166 -5.88 33.70 -26.98
C GLU A 166 -6.16 33.86 -28.49
N ALA A 167 -6.14 32.76 -29.25
CA ALA A 167 -6.51 32.78 -30.65
C ALA A 167 -7.95 33.29 -30.87
N LEU A 168 -8.87 32.91 -29.99
CA LEU A 168 -10.26 33.37 -30.03
C LEU A 168 -10.41 34.85 -29.67
N ARG A 169 -9.65 35.35 -28.67
CA ARG A 169 -9.60 36.79 -28.35
C ARG A 169 -9.14 37.62 -29.55
N LYS A 170 -8.08 37.17 -30.23
CA LYS A 170 -7.57 37.86 -31.41
C LYS A 170 -8.60 37.89 -32.54
N ARG A 171 -9.29 36.78 -32.80
CA ARG A 171 -10.37 36.73 -33.80
C ARG A 171 -11.55 37.63 -33.45
N LEU A 172 -11.88 37.76 -32.16
CA LEU A 172 -12.90 38.69 -31.68
C LEU A 172 -12.49 40.14 -31.93
N GLU A 173 -11.25 40.50 -31.62
CA GLU A 173 -10.72 41.84 -31.88
C GLU A 173 -10.74 42.16 -33.38
N GLU A 174 -10.27 41.25 -34.22
CA GLU A 174 -10.32 41.39 -35.68
C GLU A 174 -11.77 41.57 -36.17
N ALA A 175 -12.71 40.74 -35.71
CA ALA A 175 -14.12 40.83 -36.10
C ALA A 175 -14.79 42.12 -35.62
N ASP A 176 -14.46 42.61 -34.41
CA ASP A 176 -14.94 43.90 -33.91
C ASP A 176 -14.40 45.08 -34.75
N THR A 177 -13.14 45.02 -35.21
CA THR A 177 -12.60 46.02 -36.14
C THR A 177 -13.27 45.97 -37.52
N GLU A 178 -13.55 44.77 -38.03
CA GLU A 178 -14.26 44.58 -39.31
C GLU A 178 -15.70 45.10 -39.23
N LEU A 179 -16.42 44.81 -38.14
CA LEU A 179 -17.75 45.38 -37.87
C LEU A 179 -17.72 46.90 -37.82
N THR A 180 -16.72 47.49 -37.16
CA THR A 180 -16.57 48.94 -37.08
C THR A 180 -16.31 49.55 -38.45
N ALA A 181 -15.40 48.97 -39.24
CA ALA A 181 -15.11 49.40 -40.60
C ALA A 181 -16.34 49.29 -41.52
N MET A 182 -17.10 48.20 -41.40
CA MET A 182 -18.31 47.97 -42.17
C MET A 182 -19.46 48.89 -41.78
N THR A 183 -19.57 49.24 -40.50
CA THR A 183 -20.55 50.22 -40.02
C THR A 183 -20.24 51.60 -40.57
N LEU A 184 -18.96 52.00 -40.56
CA LEU A 184 -18.51 53.27 -41.15
C LEU A 184 -18.75 53.32 -42.66
N SER A 185 -18.49 52.23 -43.39
CA SER A 185 -18.76 52.18 -44.84
C SER A 185 -20.25 52.25 -45.15
N LEU A 186 -21.10 51.59 -44.35
CA LEU A 186 -22.55 51.67 -44.48
C LEU A 186 -23.07 53.10 -44.22
N GLU A 187 -22.50 53.79 -43.25
CA GLU A 187 -22.88 55.18 -42.93
C GLU A 187 -22.44 56.16 -44.02
N ALA A 188 -21.25 55.95 -44.61
CA ALA A 188 -20.81 56.69 -45.78
C ALA A 188 -21.73 56.45 -47.00
N ALA A 189 -22.08 55.20 -47.29
CA ALA A 189 -23.02 54.82 -48.34
C ALA A 189 -24.41 55.44 -48.14
N ARG A 190 -24.93 55.45 -46.91
CA ARG A 190 -26.20 56.13 -46.57
C ARG A 190 -26.16 57.61 -46.87
N LYS A 191 -25.05 58.27 -46.53
CA LYS A 191 -24.86 59.70 -46.81
C LYS A 191 -24.83 59.97 -48.32
N GLU A 192 -24.12 59.15 -49.09
CA GLU A 192 -24.09 59.27 -50.56
C GLU A 192 -25.49 59.04 -51.18
N ALA A 193 -26.27 58.09 -50.65
CA ALA A 193 -27.66 57.90 -51.03
C ALA A 193 -28.55 59.12 -50.69
N GLU A 194 -28.33 59.78 -49.57
CA GLU A 194 -29.04 61.02 -49.18
C GLU A 194 -28.66 62.20 -50.10
N ASP A 195 -27.37 62.33 -50.43
CA ASP A 195 -26.87 63.35 -51.35
C ASP A 195 -27.46 63.14 -52.76
N THR A 196 -27.54 61.89 -53.25
CA THR A 196 -28.15 61.57 -54.55
C THR A 196 -29.66 61.80 -54.57
N LEU A 197 -30.38 61.47 -53.48
CA LEU A 197 -31.79 61.82 -53.33
C LEU A 197 -32.03 63.34 -53.38
N THR A 198 -31.14 64.11 -52.76
CA THR A 198 -31.19 65.58 -52.79
C THR A 198 -30.98 66.10 -54.21
N LEU A 199 -30.02 65.54 -54.95
CA LEU A 199 -29.80 65.87 -56.36
C LEU A 199 -31.00 65.49 -57.24
N LEU A 200 -31.63 64.34 -57.00
CA LEU A 200 -32.82 63.90 -57.73
C LEU A 200 -34.00 64.84 -57.48
N ALA A 201 -34.25 65.22 -56.22
CA ALA A 201 -35.29 66.18 -55.87
C ALA A 201 -35.05 67.56 -56.52
N ALA A 202 -33.79 68.00 -56.58
CA ALA A 202 -33.43 69.23 -57.28
C ALA A 202 -33.65 69.11 -58.80
N ALA A 203 -33.31 67.97 -59.41
CA ALA A 203 -33.55 67.69 -60.82
C ALA A 203 -35.05 67.64 -61.16
N GLU A 204 -35.87 67.00 -60.32
CA GLU A 204 -37.33 66.98 -60.46
C GLU A 204 -37.95 68.38 -60.36
N ALA A 205 -37.48 69.20 -59.41
CA ALA A 205 -37.93 70.58 -59.27
C ALA A 205 -37.56 71.44 -60.49
N ALA A 206 -36.35 71.28 -61.02
CA ALA A 206 -35.91 71.97 -62.25
C ALA A 206 -36.75 71.56 -63.48
N ASN A 207 -37.03 70.26 -63.61
CA ASN A 207 -37.84 69.73 -64.71
C ASN A 207 -39.29 70.24 -64.65
N LYS A 208 -39.86 70.36 -63.44
CA LYS A 208 -41.16 71.00 -63.23
C LYS A 208 -41.16 72.47 -63.65
N ASP A 209 -40.17 73.26 -63.21
CA ASP A 209 -40.03 74.67 -63.58
C ASP A 209 -39.90 74.87 -65.10
N LEU A 210 -39.18 73.97 -65.77
CA LEU A 210 -39.06 73.96 -67.23
C LEU A 210 -40.39 73.65 -67.93
N ASN A 211 -41.14 72.66 -67.45
CA ASN A 211 -42.48 72.36 -67.95
C ASN A 211 -43.44 73.55 -67.75
N ASP A 212 -43.35 74.24 -66.62
CA ASP A 212 -44.15 75.44 -66.35
C ASP A 212 -43.78 76.58 -67.32
N LYS A 213 -42.49 76.79 -67.62
CA LYS A 213 -42.02 77.74 -68.65
C LYS A 213 -42.46 77.38 -70.06
N LEU A 214 -42.41 76.10 -70.43
CA LEU A 214 -42.87 75.61 -71.72
C LEU A 214 -44.37 75.88 -71.90
N ALA A 215 -45.17 75.60 -70.86
CA ALA A 215 -46.59 75.89 -70.83
C ALA A 215 -46.87 77.40 -70.98
N ALA A 216 -46.09 78.25 -70.32
CA ALA A 216 -46.19 79.71 -70.45
C ALA A 216 -45.86 80.20 -71.87
N ALA A 217 -44.77 79.70 -72.47
CA ALA A 217 -44.35 80.05 -73.83
C ALA A 217 -45.39 79.62 -74.88
N LEU A 218 -46.00 78.44 -74.71
CA LEU A 218 -47.11 77.98 -75.56
C LEU A 218 -48.34 78.90 -75.45
N LEU A 219 -48.63 79.40 -74.25
CA LEU A 219 -49.76 80.30 -74.00
C LEU A 219 -49.51 81.69 -74.60
N GLU A 220 -48.28 82.22 -74.49
CA GLU A 220 -47.86 83.46 -75.13
C GLU A 220 -47.94 83.36 -76.67
N ASN A 221 -47.51 82.23 -77.24
CA ASN A 221 -47.64 81.97 -78.68
C ASN A 221 -49.10 82.01 -79.16
N GLN A 222 -50.03 81.45 -78.39
CA GLN A 222 -51.47 81.53 -78.70
C GLN A 222 -51.99 82.97 -78.68
N THR A 223 -51.51 83.81 -77.76
CA THR A 223 -51.93 85.22 -77.69
C THR A 223 -51.40 86.07 -78.84
N LEU A 224 -50.17 85.82 -79.31
CA LEU A 224 -49.56 86.49 -80.46
C LEU A 224 -50.27 86.17 -81.78
N SER A 225 -50.90 84.99 -81.89
CA SER A 225 -51.69 84.58 -83.05
C SER A 225 -53.03 85.33 -83.21
N ALA A 226 -53.47 86.12 -82.22
CA ALA A 226 -54.82 86.69 -82.17
C ALA A 226 -54.93 88.20 -82.55
N ALA A 227 -53.85 88.87 -82.93
CA ALA A 227 -53.85 90.31 -83.24
C ALA A 227 -53.68 90.60 -84.76
N THR A 228 -54.59 91.37 -85.38
CA THR A 228 -54.57 91.67 -86.84
C THR A 228 -55.01 93.10 -87.22
N GLY A 229 -54.30 93.72 -88.19
CA GLY A 229 -54.90 94.49 -89.31
C GLY A 229 -54.16 95.76 -89.84
N ASP A 230 -53.46 95.68 -90.99
CA ASP A 230 -53.35 96.62 -92.17
C ASP A 230 -52.26 96.12 -93.18
N GLU A 231 -52.32 96.26 -94.51
CA GLU A 231 -51.49 95.47 -95.50
C GLU A 231 -49.95 95.70 -95.44
N ALA A 232 -49.50 96.94 -95.23
CA ALA A 232 -48.08 97.26 -95.05
C ALA A 232 -47.58 96.81 -93.67
N THR A 233 -48.42 97.03 -92.64
CA THR A 233 -48.19 96.40 -91.35
C THR A 233 -48.30 94.89 -91.43
N LEU A 234 -49.04 94.30 -92.36
CA LEU A 234 -49.23 92.86 -92.51
C LEU A 234 -47.99 92.23 -93.09
N ARG A 235 -47.30 92.86 -94.05
CA ARG A 235 -45.99 92.36 -94.52
C ARG A 235 -44.91 92.51 -93.44
N GLU A 236 -44.88 93.64 -92.73
CA GLU A 236 -43.95 93.86 -91.61
C GLU A 236 -44.26 92.93 -90.42
N GLN A 237 -45.54 92.70 -90.13
CA GLN A 237 -46.05 91.75 -89.15
C GLN A 237 -45.89 90.31 -89.61
N LEU A 238 -45.96 89.99 -90.91
CA LEU A 238 -45.70 88.64 -91.41
C LEU A 238 -44.21 88.34 -91.30
N ALA A 239 -43.34 89.32 -91.60
CA ALA A 239 -41.91 89.21 -91.37
C ALA A 239 -41.59 89.11 -89.87
N ALA A 240 -42.22 89.93 -89.03
CA ALA A 240 -42.07 89.87 -87.57
C ALA A 240 -42.68 88.60 -86.98
N ALA A 241 -43.80 88.09 -87.50
CA ALA A 241 -44.46 86.86 -87.07
C ALA A 241 -43.72 85.62 -87.56
N LEU A 242 -43.11 85.64 -88.75
CA LEU A 242 -42.20 84.59 -89.19
C LEU A 242 -40.93 84.59 -88.35
N ALA A 243 -40.36 85.76 -88.03
CA ALA A 243 -39.22 85.86 -87.12
C ALA A 243 -39.58 85.38 -85.70
N ALA A 244 -40.76 85.76 -85.18
CA ALA A 244 -41.25 85.31 -83.89
C ALA A 244 -41.60 83.82 -83.87
N LYS A 245 -42.17 83.27 -84.96
CA LYS A 245 -42.43 81.84 -85.12
C LYS A 245 -41.13 81.06 -85.19
N LEU A 246 -40.14 81.54 -85.94
CA LEU A 246 -38.83 80.90 -86.01
C LEU A 246 -38.14 80.91 -84.65
N ALA A 247 -38.22 82.02 -83.91
CA ALA A 247 -37.71 82.15 -82.55
C ALA A 247 -38.45 81.24 -81.55
N ALA A 248 -39.76 81.05 -81.73
CA ALA A 248 -40.56 80.15 -80.90
C ALA A 248 -40.33 78.67 -81.25
N GLU A 249 -40.17 78.33 -82.52
CA GLU A 249 -39.81 76.97 -82.97
C GLU A 249 -38.41 76.60 -82.45
N THR A 250 -37.41 77.49 -82.58
CA THR A 250 -36.09 77.27 -81.97
C THR A 250 -36.15 77.19 -80.45
N GLY A 251 -36.91 78.08 -79.78
CA GLY A 251 -37.08 78.02 -78.33
C GLY A 251 -37.78 76.74 -77.84
N ALA A 252 -38.74 76.19 -78.60
CA ALA A 252 -39.40 74.94 -78.28
C ALA A 252 -38.50 73.73 -78.52
N GLU A 253 -37.71 73.73 -79.60
CA GLU A 253 -36.69 72.71 -79.87
C GLU A 253 -35.62 72.68 -78.77
N ASP A 254 -35.13 73.85 -78.37
CA ASP A 254 -34.17 73.98 -77.26
C ASP A 254 -34.74 73.46 -75.94
N ALA A 255 -36.00 73.77 -75.65
CA ALA A 255 -36.67 73.32 -74.42
C ALA A 255 -36.97 71.80 -74.41
N LEU A 256 -37.34 71.21 -75.55
CA LEU A 256 -37.47 69.76 -75.72
C LEU A 256 -36.13 69.05 -75.51
N THR A 257 -35.07 69.58 -76.13
CA THR A 257 -33.72 69.01 -76.02
C THR A 257 -33.23 69.06 -74.56
N GLU A 258 -33.51 70.15 -73.85
CA GLU A 258 -33.18 70.29 -72.43
C GLU A 258 -34.01 69.34 -71.56
N ALA A 259 -35.30 69.15 -71.84
CA ALA A 259 -36.16 68.21 -71.12
C ALA A 259 -35.71 66.75 -71.32
N GLU A 260 -35.31 66.35 -72.53
CA GLU A 260 -34.74 65.03 -72.82
C GLU A 260 -33.42 64.81 -72.07
N ARG A 261 -32.57 65.84 -72.01
CA ARG A 261 -31.30 65.81 -71.27
C ARG A 261 -31.53 65.62 -69.77
N GLN A 262 -32.51 66.31 -69.21
CA GLN A 262 -32.88 66.19 -67.79
C GLN A 262 -33.54 64.84 -67.49
N ALA A 263 -34.39 64.31 -68.37
CA ALA A 263 -34.99 62.98 -68.22
C ALA A 263 -33.93 61.88 -68.21
N ALA A 264 -32.91 61.98 -69.06
CA ALA A 264 -31.78 61.05 -69.07
C ALA A 264 -30.95 61.12 -67.77
N LEU A 265 -30.73 62.32 -67.24
CA LEU A 265 -30.07 62.53 -65.93
C LEU A 265 -30.87 61.90 -64.79
N LEU A 266 -32.19 62.10 -64.78
CA LEU A 266 -33.11 61.60 -63.75
C LEU A 266 -33.20 60.07 -63.77
N ALA A 267 -33.25 59.47 -64.96
CA ALA A 267 -33.19 58.02 -65.12
C ALA A 267 -31.86 57.44 -64.62
N THR A 268 -30.74 58.12 -64.91
CA THR A 268 -29.40 57.70 -64.44
C THR A 268 -29.30 57.80 -62.91
N ALA A 269 -29.77 58.89 -62.31
CA ALA A 269 -29.78 59.08 -60.86
C ALA A 269 -30.69 58.05 -60.14
N SER A 270 -31.85 57.75 -60.72
CA SER A 270 -32.77 56.73 -60.19
C SER A 270 -32.16 55.33 -60.22
N ALA A 271 -31.47 54.97 -61.31
CA ALA A 271 -30.79 53.69 -61.43
C ALA A 271 -29.60 53.55 -60.45
N ALA A 272 -28.84 54.63 -60.26
CA ALA A 272 -27.77 54.68 -59.26
C ALA A 272 -28.33 54.49 -57.84
N LEU A 273 -29.43 55.19 -57.51
CA LEU A 273 -30.09 55.08 -56.21
C LEU A 273 -30.59 53.66 -55.91
N GLU A 274 -31.21 52.97 -56.85
CA GLU A 274 -31.67 51.59 -56.63
C GLU A 274 -30.50 50.61 -56.45
N THR A 275 -29.40 50.81 -57.17
CA THR A 275 -28.17 50.02 -56.99
C THR A 275 -27.60 50.21 -55.57
N GLU A 276 -27.56 51.46 -55.10
CA GLU A 276 -27.05 51.80 -53.78
C GLU A 276 -27.94 51.26 -52.65
N LYS A 277 -29.26 51.33 -52.79
CA LYS A 277 -30.20 50.70 -51.84
C LYS A 277 -29.98 49.20 -51.74
N ALA A 278 -29.83 48.51 -52.87
CA ALA A 278 -29.57 47.08 -52.89
C ALA A 278 -28.25 46.74 -52.16
N ALA A 279 -27.18 47.49 -52.46
CA ALA A 279 -25.89 47.35 -51.78
C ALA A 279 -25.97 47.61 -50.28
N SER A 280 -26.67 48.67 -49.84
CA SER A 280 -26.88 48.99 -48.43
C SER A 280 -27.65 47.89 -47.69
N THR A 281 -28.66 47.29 -48.34
CA THR A 281 -29.45 46.21 -47.74
C THR A 281 -28.59 44.96 -47.53
N GLU A 282 -27.75 44.63 -48.51
CA GLU A 282 -26.83 43.49 -48.40
C GLU A 282 -25.75 43.72 -47.34
N ALA A 283 -25.17 44.92 -47.28
CA ALA A 283 -24.22 45.29 -46.24
C ALA A 283 -24.86 45.22 -44.83
N GLN A 284 -26.11 45.64 -44.66
CA GLN A 284 -26.83 45.48 -43.38
C GLN A 284 -26.98 44.02 -42.97
N ARG A 285 -27.24 43.09 -43.92
CA ARG A 285 -27.29 41.65 -43.62
C ARG A 285 -25.95 41.12 -43.17
N GLN A 286 -24.87 41.54 -43.82
CA GLN A 286 -23.51 41.13 -43.46
C GLN A 286 -23.11 41.65 -42.08
N VAL A 287 -23.44 42.90 -41.73
CA VAL A 287 -23.24 43.44 -40.36
C VAL A 287 -24.02 42.63 -39.32
N ALA A 288 -25.27 42.25 -39.61
CA ALA A 288 -26.07 41.44 -38.69
C ALA A 288 -25.44 40.05 -38.48
N LEU A 289 -24.97 39.41 -39.56
CA LEU A 289 -24.28 38.12 -39.50
C LEU A 289 -22.96 38.21 -38.71
N LEU A 290 -22.13 39.22 -38.96
CA LEU A 290 -20.89 39.39 -38.19
C LEU A 290 -21.18 39.63 -36.71
N ASN A 291 -22.22 40.40 -36.37
CA ASN A 291 -22.62 40.59 -34.97
C ASN A 291 -23.04 39.27 -34.30
N GLU A 292 -23.77 38.40 -35.02
CA GLU A 292 -24.11 37.06 -34.54
C GLU A 292 -22.85 36.22 -34.31
N GLN A 293 -21.90 36.25 -35.25
CA GLN A 293 -20.62 35.55 -35.13
C GLN A 293 -19.80 36.06 -33.94
N VAL A 294 -19.70 37.38 -33.75
CA VAL A 294 -19.01 37.98 -32.61
C VAL A 294 -19.65 37.57 -31.29
N ASN A 295 -20.97 37.53 -31.20
CA ASN A 295 -21.65 37.06 -29.98
C ASN A 295 -21.41 35.57 -29.70
N ALA A 296 -21.39 34.73 -30.75
CA ALA A 296 -21.03 33.33 -30.63
C ALA A 296 -19.58 33.16 -30.13
N LEU A 297 -18.64 33.91 -30.70
CA LEU A 297 -17.24 33.91 -30.30
C LEU A 297 -17.07 34.40 -28.84
N ARG A 298 -17.78 35.45 -28.41
CA ARG A 298 -17.77 35.92 -27.01
C ARG A 298 -18.29 34.87 -26.03
N THR A 299 -19.34 34.14 -26.44
CA THR A 299 -19.90 33.04 -25.63
C THR A 299 -18.89 31.89 -25.50
N GLN A 300 -18.27 31.49 -26.61
CA GLN A 300 -17.21 30.48 -26.60
C GLN A 300 -16.04 30.94 -25.72
N LEU A 301 -15.63 32.20 -25.80
CA LEU A 301 -14.56 32.74 -24.97
C LEU A 301 -14.87 32.66 -23.47
N GLY A 302 -16.11 32.98 -23.08
CA GLY A 302 -16.56 32.84 -21.70
C GLY A 302 -16.57 31.40 -21.21
N GLN A 303 -16.93 30.44 -22.07
CA GLN A 303 -16.87 29.01 -21.76
C GLN A 303 -15.42 28.52 -21.57
N LEU A 304 -14.50 28.93 -22.46
CA LEU A 304 -13.08 28.62 -22.32
C LEU A 304 -12.47 29.24 -21.04
N GLN A 305 -12.85 30.47 -20.69
CA GLN A 305 -12.40 31.09 -19.44
C GLN A 305 -12.88 30.32 -18.21
N ALA A 306 -14.16 29.94 -18.17
CA ALA A 306 -14.69 29.14 -17.07
C ALA A 306 -13.99 27.77 -16.95
N LEU A 307 -13.62 27.16 -18.09
CA LEU A 307 -12.87 25.91 -18.11
C LEU A 307 -11.43 26.09 -17.62
N LEU A 308 -10.76 27.19 -18.00
CA LEU A 308 -9.43 27.54 -17.49
C LEU A 308 -9.43 27.78 -15.98
N ASP A 309 -10.42 28.48 -15.45
CA ASP A 309 -10.57 28.72 -14.00
C ASP A 309 -10.81 27.39 -13.23
N ASP A 310 -11.57 26.46 -13.81
CA ASP A 310 -11.77 25.11 -13.25
C ASP A 310 -10.45 24.33 -13.24
N TYR A 311 -9.67 24.38 -14.33
CA TYR A 311 -8.34 23.76 -14.39
C TYR A 311 -7.39 24.32 -13.32
N GLU A 312 -7.33 25.65 -13.12
CA GLU A 312 -6.51 26.25 -12.05
C GLU A 312 -6.90 25.75 -10.65
N THR A 313 -8.21 25.61 -10.41
CA THR A 313 -8.72 25.10 -9.13
C THR A 313 -8.31 23.64 -8.90
N ARG A 314 -8.40 22.81 -9.94
CA ARG A 314 -8.03 21.38 -9.89
C ARG A 314 -6.52 21.17 -9.78
N ASP A 315 -5.74 22.01 -10.46
CA ASP A 315 -4.27 22.03 -10.37
C ASP A 315 -3.81 22.30 -8.93
N ALA A 316 -4.35 23.36 -8.31
CA ALA A 316 -4.05 23.68 -6.91
C ALA A 316 -4.44 22.55 -5.94
N ALA A 317 -5.59 21.91 -6.14
CA ALA A 317 -6.01 20.76 -5.33
C ALA A 317 -5.09 19.53 -5.51
N SER A 318 -4.66 19.27 -6.75
CA SER A 318 -3.77 18.14 -7.08
C SER A 318 -2.38 18.36 -6.51
N GLN A 319 -1.86 19.59 -6.57
CA GLN A 319 -0.56 19.95 -5.98
C GLN A 319 -0.54 19.68 -4.46
N VAL A 320 -1.60 20.08 -3.75
CA VAL A 320 -1.75 19.80 -2.30
C VAL A 320 -1.80 18.28 -2.04
N GLN A 321 -2.45 17.51 -2.91
CA GLN A 321 -2.50 16.06 -2.78
C GLN A 321 -1.13 15.41 -2.99
N ILE A 322 -0.33 15.89 -3.95
CA ILE A 322 1.05 15.42 -4.18
C ILE A 322 1.93 15.77 -2.98
N GLU A 323 1.85 16.99 -2.45
CA GLU A 323 2.58 17.38 -1.23
C GLU A 323 2.21 16.48 -0.05
N LYS A 324 0.93 16.16 0.12
CA LYS A 324 0.45 15.23 1.14
C LYS A 324 1.03 13.82 0.93
N LEU A 325 0.92 13.27 -0.27
CA LEU A 325 1.49 11.95 -0.62
C LEU A 325 3.00 11.90 -0.40
N GLY A 326 3.72 12.98 -0.74
CA GLY A 326 5.15 13.12 -0.48
C GLY A 326 5.46 13.16 1.02
N SER A 327 4.65 13.87 1.81
CA SER A 327 4.77 13.89 3.27
C SER A 327 4.48 12.51 3.89
N ASP A 328 3.47 11.80 3.39
CA ASP A 328 3.09 10.46 3.83
C ASP A 328 4.19 9.45 3.48
N LEU A 329 4.79 9.56 2.29
CA LEU A 329 5.92 8.75 1.87
C LEU A 329 7.15 9.02 2.72
N ASN A 330 7.48 10.29 2.98
CA ASN A 330 8.60 10.64 3.86
C ASN A 330 8.39 10.12 5.29
N ALA A 331 7.15 10.20 5.80
CA ALA A 331 6.79 9.64 7.10
C ALA A 331 6.89 8.10 7.12
N ALA A 332 6.52 7.43 6.02
CA ALA A 332 6.66 5.98 5.88
C ALA A 332 8.13 5.53 5.76
N LEU A 333 9.00 6.35 5.16
CA LEU A 333 10.44 6.06 5.04
C LEU A 333 11.24 6.38 6.32
N ALA A 334 10.70 7.21 7.20
CA ALA A 334 11.35 7.62 8.45
C ALA A 334 10.99 6.73 9.65
N ARG A 335 10.03 5.82 9.49
CA ARG A 335 9.72 4.75 10.46
C ARG A 335 10.61 3.56 10.21
#